data_AF-A0A1B0DFW4-F1
#
_entry.id   AF-A0A1B0DFW4-F1
#
_cell.length_a   1.000
_cell.length_b   1.000
_cell.length_c   1.000
_cell.angle_alpha   90.00
_cell.angle_beta   90.00
_cell.angle_gamma   90.00
#
_symmetry.space_group_name_H-M   'P 1'
#
loop_
_entity.id
_entity.type
_entity.pdbx_description
1 polymer ?
#
loop_
_entity_poly.entity_id
_entity_poly.type
_entity_poly.pdbx_seq_one_letter_code
_entity_poly.pdbx_strand_id
1 'polypeptide(L)'
;MSHRKFSAPRHGSMAFYPKKRSQRHRGKVKAFPKDDPSKPVHMTCFISYKAGMTHIVREADRPGSKINKKEVVEAVTILETPPVMVVGAVGYIETPFGMRALATVWAQHLSEECRRRFYKNWYKSKKKAFTKSSRMWADDLGKKTIENNFKKMVRYCKVIRVIVHSQNRLMKQELAELVNPMGKYTFKLGDSFSSYKELEERLEAHSKESFVTYWRRDTRTVQGAQRKTSRPISSDLIYYSLRLACVFGGQKFSTRGQGKRSCQTLRSDCPAYITLRASKCGQKLEVISLCNTHNHELSEKLNKSLAKNRKLSPEMKEEVLLLLATNVTRSFIIEYIKIKTGKELTKKDLFNMAASSRRKEQKVESQTKVAETLQNMKNFLLNHSAMYQKFQENCEGTPGQKFDDSDTFLDDTVIISSPDTTDIDVETSEASSVLGIIPDNSQPGQYIEFTMSEAFPEDADIIQYLSEGPIEKQETKEKPPRRRKRWKNACYCRCHAAGAAGA
;
A
#
# COMPACT_ATOMS: atom_id res chain seq x y z
N MET A 1 24.29 -28.31 44.11
CA MET A 1 24.11 -26.97 43.51
C MET A 1 23.74 -25.99 44.62
N SER A 2 24.50 -24.92 44.83
CA SER A 2 24.13 -23.92 45.84
C SER A 2 22.88 -23.16 45.38
N HIS A 3 22.03 -22.79 46.33
CA HIS A 3 20.90 -21.91 46.06
C HIS A 3 21.39 -20.52 45.61
N ARG A 4 20.51 -19.76 44.95
CA ARG A 4 20.81 -18.40 44.49
C ARG A 4 21.04 -17.48 45.70
N LYS A 5 22.18 -16.75 45.72
CA LYS A 5 22.61 -15.90 46.86
C LYS A 5 21.69 -14.69 47.15
N PHE A 6 21.09 -14.08 46.11
CA PHE A 6 20.13 -12.99 46.25
C PHE A 6 18.89 -13.27 45.41
N SER A 7 17.70 -13.07 45.98
CA SER A 7 16.45 -13.16 45.23
C SER A 7 16.39 -12.09 44.15
N ALA A 8 15.83 -12.41 42.98
CA ALA A 8 15.48 -11.40 41.99
C ALA A 8 14.09 -11.67 41.43
N PRO A 9 13.39 -10.63 40.93
CA PRO A 9 12.13 -10.80 40.25
C PRO A 9 12.24 -11.75 39.05
N ARG A 10 11.14 -12.44 38.73
CA ARG A 10 11.06 -13.29 37.55
C ARG A 10 11.16 -12.43 36.28
N HIS A 11 12.04 -12.82 35.36
CA HIS A 11 12.11 -12.18 34.04
C HIS A 11 10.94 -12.59 33.14
N GLY A 12 10.01 -11.67 32.96
CA GLY A 12 8.86 -11.81 32.07
C GLY A 12 7.67 -12.53 32.71
N SER A 13 6.47 -12.13 32.27
CA SER A 13 5.22 -12.73 32.75
C SER A 13 4.93 -14.08 32.09
N MET A 14 4.51 -15.05 32.91
CA MET A 14 4.04 -16.36 32.44
C MET A 14 2.66 -16.33 31.79
N ALA A 15 1.89 -15.26 31.97
CA ALA A 15 0.57 -15.11 31.35
C ALA A 15 0.63 -15.03 29.81
N PHE A 16 1.77 -14.61 29.26
CA PHE A 16 2.01 -14.51 27.81
C PHE A 16 2.78 -15.72 27.24
N TYR A 17 2.93 -16.79 28.02
CA TYR A 17 3.44 -18.06 27.54
C TYR A 17 2.29 -18.85 26.87
N PRO A 18 2.51 -19.51 25.71
CA PRO A 18 3.73 -19.57 24.92
C PRO A 18 3.92 -18.37 23.98
N LYS A 19 5.18 -17.88 23.88
CA LYS A 19 5.60 -16.81 22.97
C LYS A 19 5.74 -17.31 21.53
N LYS A 20 4.60 -17.64 20.90
CA LYS A 20 4.52 -18.16 19.53
C LYS A 20 3.83 -17.18 18.59
N ARG A 21 4.06 -17.34 17.28
CA ARG A 21 3.35 -16.56 16.25
C ARG A 21 1.84 -16.77 16.37
N SER A 22 1.09 -15.69 16.29
CA SER A 22 -0.37 -15.76 16.30
C SER A 22 -0.88 -16.60 15.13
N GLN A 23 -1.92 -17.41 15.37
CA GLN A 23 -2.54 -18.22 14.31
C GLN A 23 -3.38 -17.37 13.32
N ARG A 24 -3.78 -16.17 13.76
CA ARG A 24 -4.61 -15.25 12.99
C ARG A 24 -3.85 -13.95 12.78
N HIS A 25 -4.02 -13.36 11.61
CA HIS A 25 -3.49 -12.04 11.30
C HIS A 25 -4.21 -10.93 12.08
N ARG A 26 -5.47 -11.15 12.45
CA ARG A 26 -6.27 -10.23 13.27
C ARG A 26 -6.35 -10.74 14.71
N GLY A 27 -6.31 -9.80 15.67
CA GLY A 27 -6.68 -10.07 17.05
C GLY A 27 -8.11 -10.62 17.13
N LYS A 28 -8.31 -11.69 17.91
CA LYS A 28 -9.63 -12.25 18.17
C LYS A 28 -10.07 -11.81 19.55
N VAL A 29 -11.20 -11.10 19.63
CA VAL A 29 -11.89 -10.82 20.88
C VAL A 29 -12.35 -12.14 21.50
N LYS A 30 -11.85 -12.46 22.70
CA LYS A 30 -12.22 -13.68 23.44
C LYS A 30 -13.37 -13.43 24.42
N ALA A 31 -13.36 -12.26 25.05
CA ALA A 31 -14.40 -11.79 25.96
C ALA A 31 -14.94 -10.45 25.45
N PHE A 32 -16.26 -10.35 25.39
CA PHE A 32 -16.96 -9.10 25.09
C PHE A 32 -17.45 -8.48 26.41
N PRO A 33 -17.78 -7.18 26.44
CA PRO A 33 -18.49 -6.58 27.57
C PRO A 33 -19.74 -7.39 27.95
N LYS A 34 -20.07 -7.36 29.24
CA LYS A 34 -21.32 -7.94 29.75
C LYS A 34 -22.51 -7.18 29.15
N ASP A 35 -23.63 -7.89 29.06
CA ASP A 35 -24.83 -7.40 28.39
C ASP A 35 -25.77 -6.77 29.42
N ASP A 36 -26.14 -5.52 29.19
CA ASP A 36 -27.07 -4.76 30.03
C ASP A 36 -28.34 -4.46 29.20
N PRO A 37 -29.46 -5.18 29.42
CA PRO A 37 -30.69 -5.01 28.64
C PRO A 37 -31.33 -3.63 28.73
N SER A 38 -31.03 -2.89 29.80
CA SER A 38 -31.53 -1.52 30.00
C SER A 38 -30.93 -0.52 29.02
N LYS A 39 -29.77 -0.82 28.42
CA LYS A 39 -29.09 0.10 27.50
C LYS A 39 -29.60 -0.11 26.07
N PRO A 40 -29.62 0.95 25.24
CA PRO A 40 -29.96 0.81 23.83
C PRO A 40 -28.97 -0.10 23.10
N VAL A 41 -29.44 -0.63 21.97
CA VAL A 41 -28.65 -1.52 21.13
C VAL A 41 -27.41 -0.79 20.59
N HIS A 42 -26.23 -1.30 20.92
CA HIS A 42 -24.96 -0.74 20.47
C HIS A 42 -23.98 -1.84 20.01
N MET A 43 -23.00 -1.43 19.22
CA MET A 43 -21.91 -2.31 18.79
C MET A 43 -20.79 -2.31 19.82
N THR A 44 -20.29 -3.49 20.18
CA THR A 44 -19.24 -3.62 21.21
C THR A 44 -17.82 -3.63 20.63
N CYS A 45 -17.67 -3.75 19.31
CA CYS A 45 -16.36 -3.80 18.67
C CYS A 45 -16.31 -3.06 17.35
N PHE A 46 -15.11 -2.62 17.00
CA PHE A 46 -14.79 -2.07 15.70
C PHE A 46 -13.47 -2.64 15.17
N ILE A 47 -13.29 -2.60 13.84
CA ILE A 47 -12.04 -3.03 13.18
C ILE A 47 -11.39 -1.79 12.62
N SER A 48 -10.18 -1.49 13.07
CA SER A 48 -9.35 -0.40 12.55
C SER A 48 -8.04 -0.93 11.98
N TYR A 49 -7.35 -0.06 11.24
CA TYR A 49 -6.02 -0.27 10.68
C TYR A 49 -5.09 0.81 11.21
N LYS A 50 -3.93 0.42 11.75
CA LYS A 50 -2.95 1.40 12.22
C LYS A 50 -2.32 2.10 11.00
N ALA A 51 -2.53 3.41 10.89
CA ALA A 51 -1.97 4.25 9.82
C ALA A 51 -0.59 4.80 10.21
N GLY A 52 -0.43 5.24 11.46
CA GLY A 52 0.80 5.84 11.94
C GLY A 52 0.76 6.21 13.41
N MET A 53 1.73 7.00 13.85
CA MET A 53 1.78 7.59 15.18
C MET A 53 2.24 9.05 15.06
N THR A 54 1.64 9.92 15.86
CA THR A 54 1.98 11.35 15.97
C THR A 54 1.99 11.74 17.44
N HIS A 55 2.27 13.00 17.74
CA HIS A 55 2.05 13.57 19.06
C HIS A 55 0.99 14.68 18.97
N ILE A 56 0.22 14.84 20.03
CA ILE A 56 -0.70 15.97 20.20
C ILE A 56 -0.25 16.80 21.40
N VAL A 57 -0.50 18.10 21.33
CA VAL A 57 -0.43 18.97 22.50
C VAL A 57 -1.85 19.16 23.01
N ARG A 58 -2.08 18.90 24.30
CA ARG A 58 -3.35 19.20 24.96
C ARG A 58 -3.11 19.74 26.36
N GLU A 59 -4.05 20.53 26.84
CA GLU A 59 -4.07 20.93 28.24
C GLU A 59 -4.46 19.73 29.13
N ALA A 60 -3.75 19.55 30.24
CA ALA A 60 -4.04 18.49 31.20
C ALA A 60 -4.98 18.97 32.30
N ASP A 61 -6.16 18.35 32.40
CA ASP A 61 -7.10 18.56 33.51
C ASP A 61 -7.04 17.38 34.49
N ARG A 62 -6.18 17.52 35.52
CA ARG A 62 -5.96 16.54 36.59
C ARG A 62 -5.71 17.29 37.89
N PRO A 63 -6.74 17.60 38.69
CA PRO A 63 -6.59 18.34 39.93
C PRO A 63 -5.64 17.60 40.89
N GLY A 64 -4.76 18.34 41.56
CA GLY A 64 -3.73 17.80 42.45
C GLY A 64 -2.42 17.37 41.77
N SER A 65 -2.36 17.37 40.43
CA SER A 65 -1.10 17.11 39.71
C SER A 65 -0.33 18.41 39.43
N LYS A 66 1.01 18.34 39.41
CA LYS A 66 1.89 19.48 39.02
C LYS A 66 1.71 19.93 37.57
N ILE A 67 1.02 19.10 36.79
CA ILE A 67 0.81 19.22 35.34
C ILE A 67 -0.59 19.82 35.05
N ASN A 68 -1.41 20.05 36.08
CA ASN A 68 -2.74 20.61 35.90
C ASN A 68 -2.71 21.98 35.22
N LYS A 69 -3.58 22.19 34.22
CA LYS A 69 -3.67 23.41 33.40
C LYS A 69 -2.38 23.80 32.68
N LYS A 70 -1.55 22.79 32.34
CA LYS A 70 -0.35 22.96 31.51
C LYS A 70 -0.48 22.14 30.24
N GLU A 71 0.19 22.59 29.20
CA GLU A 71 0.31 21.85 27.95
C GLU A 71 1.17 20.60 28.13
N VAL A 72 0.67 19.48 27.64
CA VAL A 72 1.36 18.19 27.65
C VAL A 72 1.40 17.63 26.25
N VAL A 73 2.58 17.18 25.84
CA VAL A 73 2.79 16.45 24.58
C VAL A 73 2.51 14.96 24.83
N GLU A 74 1.46 14.42 24.21
CA GLU A 74 1.10 13.01 24.32
C GLU A 74 1.25 12.29 22.98
N ALA A 75 1.88 11.12 23.00
CA ALA A 75 1.98 10.27 21.82
C ALA A 75 0.64 9.59 21.52
N VAL A 76 0.15 9.75 20.29
CA VAL A 76 -1.11 9.16 19.83
C VAL A 76 -0.88 8.23 18.65
N THR A 77 -1.70 7.18 18.55
CA THR A 77 -1.72 6.28 17.40
C THR A 77 -2.91 6.61 16.52
N ILE A 78 -2.65 6.92 15.25
CA ILE A 78 -3.69 7.18 14.27
C ILE A 78 -4.20 5.85 13.72
N LEU A 79 -5.51 5.63 13.86
CA LEU A 79 -6.20 4.43 13.43
C LEU A 79 -7.19 4.80 12.31
N GLU A 80 -6.96 4.27 11.11
CA GLU A 80 -7.88 4.41 9.99
C GLU A 80 -9.02 3.39 10.14
N THR A 81 -10.25 3.91 10.13
CA THR A 81 -11.47 3.17 10.45
C THR A 81 -12.44 3.23 9.28
N PRO A 82 -12.24 2.45 8.21
CA PRO A 82 -13.17 2.44 7.09
C PRO A 82 -14.53 1.90 7.57
N PRO A 83 -15.64 2.34 6.96
CA PRO A 83 -16.97 1.88 7.33
C PRO A 83 -17.07 0.35 7.23
N VAL A 84 -17.76 -0.23 8.21
CA VAL A 84 -17.97 -1.69 8.32
C VAL A 84 -19.35 -2.05 7.80
N MET A 85 -19.43 -3.13 7.03
CA MET A 85 -20.69 -3.66 6.52
C MET A 85 -21.13 -4.86 7.34
N VAL A 86 -22.38 -4.84 7.80
CA VAL A 86 -23.05 -5.97 8.42
C VAL A 86 -23.47 -6.96 7.33
N VAL A 87 -23.14 -8.24 7.53
CA VAL A 87 -23.32 -9.28 6.50
C VAL A 87 -24.22 -10.42 6.94
N GLY A 88 -24.48 -10.53 8.23
CA GLY A 88 -25.26 -11.62 8.80
C GLY A 88 -25.32 -11.53 10.31
N ALA A 89 -26.06 -12.44 10.92
CA ALA A 89 -26.20 -12.56 12.36
C ALA A 89 -26.08 -14.02 12.79
N VAL A 90 -25.58 -14.23 14.00
CA VAL A 90 -25.35 -15.53 14.60
C VAL A 90 -25.91 -15.52 16.00
N GLY A 91 -26.85 -16.42 16.27
CA GLY A 91 -27.37 -16.66 17.61
C GLY A 91 -26.53 -17.70 18.34
N TYR A 92 -26.17 -17.41 19.59
CA TYR A 92 -25.51 -18.33 20.49
C TYR A 92 -26.44 -18.72 21.63
N ILE A 93 -26.58 -20.03 21.84
CA ILE A 93 -27.25 -20.63 22.98
C ILE A 93 -26.23 -21.01 24.04
N GLU A 94 -26.59 -20.83 25.30
CA GLU A 94 -25.81 -21.27 26.44
C GLU A 94 -26.05 -22.77 26.68
N THR A 95 -24.97 -23.54 26.70
CA THR A 95 -24.97 -24.96 27.06
C THR A 95 -24.02 -25.14 28.25
N PRO A 96 -24.09 -26.23 29.04
CA PRO A 96 -23.16 -26.44 30.16
C PRO A 96 -21.68 -26.43 29.73
N PHE A 97 -21.38 -26.80 28.48
CA PHE A 97 -20.03 -26.73 27.90
C PHE A 97 -19.65 -25.35 27.32
N GLY A 98 -20.46 -24.32 27.58
CA GLY A 98 -20.29 -22.96 27.09
C GLY A 98 -21.24 -22.58 25.94
N MET A 99 -20.98 -21.44 25.30
CA MET A 99 -21.82 -20.91 24.22
C MET A 99 -21.64 -21.69 22.90
N ARG A 100 -22.74 -22.19 22.34
CA ARG A 100 -22.79 -22.87 21.03
C ARG A 100 -23.56 -22.04 20.02
N ALA A 101 -23.09 -21.97 18.78
CA ALA A 101 -23.83 -21.30 17.71
C ALA A 101 -25.05 -22.14 17.31
N LEU A 102 -26.25 -21.58 17.43
CA LEU A 102 -27.52 -22.24 17.12
C LEU A 102 -27.90 -22.04 15.65
N ALA A 103 -28.04 -20.79 15.24
CA ALA A 103 -28.43 -20.41 13.88
C ALA A 103 -27.54 -19.29 13.35
N THR A 104 -27.32 -19.29 12.04
CA THR A 104 -26.57 -18.25 11.33
C THR A 104 -27.40 -17.78 10.14
N VAL A 105 -27.77 -16.51 10.13
CA VAL A 105 -28.49 -15.87 9.03
C VAL A 105 -27.53 -14.95 8.28
N TRP A 106 -27.60 -14.97 6.95
CA TRP A 106 -26.77 -14.13 6.07
C TRP A 106 -27.66 -13.19 5.28
N ALA A 107 -27.14 -12.00 4.99
CA ALA A 107 -27.79 -11.02 4.13
C ALA A 107 -28.03 -11.58 2.71
N GLN A 108 -29.01 -11.02 2.01
CA GLN A 108 -29.32 -11.39 0.62
C GLN A 108 -28.17 -11.05 -0.33
N HIS A 109 -27.72 -9.79 -0.28
CA HIS A 109 -26.66 -9.27 -1.13
C HIS A 109 -25.34 -9.22 -0.37
N LEU A 110 -24.36 -10.00 -0.83
CA LEU A 110 -23.00 -10.00 -0.29
C LEU A 110 -22.03 -9.36 -1.29
N SER A 111 -21.29 -8.37 -0.82
CA SER A 111 -20.21 -7.73 -1.59
C SER A 111 -19.14 -8.74 -2.05
N GLU A 112 -18.51 -8.48 -3.20
CA GLU A 112 -17.43 -9.33 -3.70
C GLU A 112 -16.25 -9.39 -2.70
N GLU A 113 -15.97 -8.28 -2.00
CA GLU A 113 -14.94 -8.19 -0.97
C GLU A 113 -15.18 -9.16 0.19
N CYS A 114 -16.44 -9.28 0.62
CA CYS A 114 -16.80 -10.25 1.64
C CYS A 114 -16.60 -11.67 1.12
N ARG A 115 -17.08 -11.96 -0.10
CA ARG A 115 -16.94 -13.27 -0.75
C ARG A 115 -15.47 -13.66 -0.93
N ARG A 116 -14.58 -12.69 -1.17
CA ARG A 116 -13.13 -12.88 -1.29
C ARG A 116 -12.52 -13.53 -0.06
N ARG A 117 -13.02 -13.21 1.15
CA ARG A 117 -12.51 -13.76 2.41
C ARG A 117 -12.71 -15.28 2.56
N PHE A 118 -13.59 -15.88 1.76
CA PHE A 118 -13.87 -17.32 1.78
C PHE A 118 -12.94 -18.14 0.91
N TYR A 119 -12.05 -17.49 0.14
CA TYR A 119 -11.10 -18.16 -0.74
C TYR A 119 -9.67 -17.76 -0.39
N LYS A 120 -8.76 -18.73 -0.39
CA LYS A 120 -7.32 -18.44 -0.36
C LYS A 120 -6.86 -17.89 -1.71
N ASN A 121 -7.26 -18.55 -2.80
CA ASN A 121 -6.92 -18.16 -4.17
C ASN A 121 -8.18 -17.70 -4.92
N TRP A 122 -8.53 -16.41 -4.79
CA TRP A 122 -9.75 -15.85 -5.39
C TRP A 122 -9.78 -15.98 -6.91
N TYR A 123 -8.73 -15.53 -7.61
CA TYR A 123 -8.67 -15.47 -9.07
C TYR A 123 -8.75 -16.82 -9.78
N LYS A 124 -8.25 -17.89 -9.14
CA LYS A 124 -8.33 -19.27 -9.68
C LYS A 124 -9.62 -19.99 -9.31
N SER A 125 -10.46 -19.40 -8.47
CA SER A 125 -11.67 -20.04 -7.95
C SER A 125 -12.89 -19.73 -8.81
N LYS A 126 -13.85 -20.64 -8.86
CA LYS A 126 -15.15 -20.44 -9.55
C LYS A 126 -16.08 -19.41 -8.88
N LYS A 127 -15.64 -18.74 -7.81
CA LYS A 127 -16.40 -17.72 -7.04
C LYS A 127 -17.87 -18.10 -6.74
N LYS A 128 -18.14 -19.33 -6.28
CA LYS A 128 -19.50 -19.85 -5.96
C LYS A 128 -19.94 -19.69 -4.49
N ALA A 129 -19.21 -18.96 -3.66
CA ALA A 129 -19.60 -18.75 -2.27
C ALA A 129 -20.91 -17.96 -2.18
N PHE A 130 -21.81 -18.37 -1.28
CA PHE A 130 -23.12 -17.78 -0.99
C PHE A 130 -24.16 -17.77 -2.13
N THR A 131 -23.88 -18.36 -3.29
CA THR A 131 -24.85 -18.36 -4.40
C THR A 131 -26.16 -19.07 -4.05
N LYS A 132 -26.09 -20.19 -3.33
CA LYS A 132 -27.29 -20.89 -2.83
C LYS A 132 -28.01 -20.10 -1.74
N SER A 133 -27.25 -19.46 -0.85
CA SER A 133 -27.81 -18.71 0.27
C SER A 133 -28.55 -17.45 -0.19
N SER A 134 -28.03 -16.75 -1.18
CA SER A 134 -28.70 -15.59 -1.77
C SER A 134 -29.97 -15.99 -2.54
N ARG A 135 -30.01 -17.19 -3.14
CA ARG A 135 -31.22 -17.70 -3.82
C ARG A 135 -32.36 -18.00 -2.84
N MET A 136 -32.06 -18.40 -1.60
CA MET A 136 -33.11 -18.63 -0.58
C MET A 136 -33.90 -17.35 -0.25
N TRP A 137 -33.36 -16.17 -0.52
CA TRP A 137 -34.09 -14.92 -0.34
C TRP A 137 -35.04 -14.60 -1.52
N ALA A 138 -34.85 -15.23 -2.67
CA ALA A 138 -35.75 -15.11 -3.82
C ALA A 138 -36.98 -16.01 -3.65
N ASP A 139 -36.78 -17.23 -3.15
CA ASP A 139 -37.85 -18.22 -2.96
C ASP A 139 -38.65 -17.97 -1.67
N ASP A 140 -39.98 -18.02 -1.72
CA ASP A 140 -40.82 -17.75 -0.54
C ASP A 140 -40.68 -18.80 0.57
N LEU A 141 -40.46 -20.07 0.21
CA LEU A 141 -40.11 -21.13 1.18
C LEU A 141 -38.77 -20.83 1.89
N GLY A 142 -37.83 -20.22 1.18
CA GLY A 142 -36.54 -19.83 1.71
C GLY A 142 -36.66 -18.65 2.69
N LYS A 143 -37.47 -17.63 2.37
CA LYS A 143 -37.80 -16.53 3.28
C LYS A 143 -38.42 -17.03 4.58
N LYS A 144 -39.42 -17.91 4.51
CA LYS A 144 -40.02 -18.57 5.69
C LYS A 144 -38.99 -19.30 6.54
N THR A 145 -38.03 -19.98 5.91
CA THR A 145 -36.94 -20.66 6.64
C THR A 145 -36.03 -19.67 7.37
N ILE A 146 -35.76 -18.52 6.76
CA ILE A 146 -34.94 -17.46 7.36
C ILE A 146 -35.66 -16.80 8.53
N GLU A 147 -36.95 -16.48 8.38
CA GLU A 147 -37.80 -15.96 9.46
C GLU A 147 -37.86 -16.95 10.64
N ASN A 148 -38.02 -18.24 10.36
CA ASN A 148 -37.99 -19.27 11.39
C ASN A 148 -36.63 -19.32 12.12
N ASN A 149 -35.53 -19.06 11.43
CA ASN A 149 -34.22 -18.93 12.08
C ASN A 149 -34.14 -17.70 12.97
N PHE A 150 -34.70 -16.56 12.56
CA PHE A 150 -34.79 -15.37 13.42
C PHE A 150 -35.66 -15.62 14.65
N LYS A 151 -36.84 -16.26 14.50
CA LYS A 151 -37.68 -16.67 15.63
C LYS A 151 -36.94 -17.60 16.59
N LYS A 152 -36.17 -18.56 16.08
CA LYS A 152 -35.29 -19.42 16.91
C LYS A 152 -34.20 -18.64 17.63
N MET A 153 -33.64 -17.60 16.99
CA MET A 153 -32.63 -16.75 17.62
C MET A 153 -33.22 -15.98 18.79
N VAL A 154 -34.37 -15.33 18.60
CA VAL A 154 -35.05 -14.58 19.67
C VAL A 154 -35.47 -15.49 20.83
N ARG A 155 -36.03 -16.69 20.52
CA ARG A 155 -36.54 -17.60 21.55
C ARG A 155 -35.47 -18.28 22.38
N TYR A 156 -34.37 -18.74 21.75
CA TYR A 156 -33.41 -19.65 22.41
C TYR A 156 -32.03 -19.04 22.64
N CYS A 157 -31.63 -18.01 21.89
CA CYS A 157 -30.26 -17.52 21.99
C CYS A 157 -30.15 -16.46 23.08
N LYS A 158 -29.23 -16.69 24.03
CA LYS A 158 -28.88 -15.71 25.05
C LYS A 158 -28.04 -14.56 24.49
N VAL A 159 -27.27 -14.83 23.44
CA VAL A 159 -26.33 -13.87 22.85
C VAL A 159 -26.45 -13.83 21.34
N ILE A 160 -26.69 -12.65 20.77
CA ILE A 160 -26.72 -12.44 19.32
C ILE A 160 -25.46 -11.70 18.88
N ARG A 161 -24.78 -12.22 17.86
CA ARG A 161 -23.62 -11.56 17.24
C ARG A 161 -23.83 -11.35 15.77
N VAL A 162 -23.70 -10.10 15.38
CA VAL A 162 -23.62 -9.67 14.00
C VAL A 162 -22.24 -9.98 13.41
N ILE A 163 -22.25 -10.45 12.19
CA ILE A 163 -21.08 -10.68 11.36
C ILE A 163 -20.80 -9.39 10.61
N VAL A 164 -19.58 -8.87 10.75
CA VAL A 164 -19.16 -7.65 10.07
C VAL A 164 -17.93 -7.87 9.21
N HIS A 165 -17.84 -7.14 8.10
CA HIS A 165 -16.63 -7.03 7.32
C HIS A 165 -16.26 -5.57 7.08
N SER A 166 -14.97 -5.25 7.23
CA SER A 166 -14.39 -3.97 6.82
C SER A 166 -14.31 -3.84 5.30
N GLN A 167 -14.50 -2.62 4.78
CA GLN A 167 -14.29 -2.25 3.38
C GLN A 167 -12.83 -1.88 3.14
N ASN A 168 -12.01 -2.88 2.80
CA ASN A 168 -10.57 -2.70 2.65
C ASN A 168 -10.18 -2.06 1.31
N ARG A 169 -11.11 -1.94 0.37
CA ARG A 169 -10.85 -1.33 -0.94
C ARG A 169 -10.69 0.18 -0.83
N LEU A 170 -11.48 0.84 0.02
CA LEU A 170 -11.41 2.30 0.24
C LEU A 170 -9.98 2.72 0.62
N MET A 171 -9.40 2.04 1.61
CA MET A 171 -8.00 2.18 2.03
C MET A 171 -6.97 2.09 0.88
N LYS A 172 -7.23 1.24 -0.12
CA LYS A 172 -6.32 1.03 -1.25
C LYS A 172 -6.58 2.01 -2.39
N GLN A 173 -7.82 2.49 -2.52
CA GLN A 173 -8.19 3.50 -3.49
C GLN A 173 -7.67 4.86 -3.07
N GLU A 174 -7.77 5.23 -1.79
CA GLU A 174 -7.18 6.47 -1.28
C GLU A 174 -5.65 6.45 -1.39
N LEU A 175 -5.00 5.31 -1.08
CA LEU A 175 -3.57 5.18 -1.36
C LEU A 175 -3.26 5.24 -2.87
N ALA A 176 -4.13 4.70 -3.72
CA ALA A 176 -3.97 4.76 -5.17
C ALA A 176 -4.35 6.13 -5.75
N GLU A 177 -5.20 6.93 -5.13
CA GLU A 177 -5.56 8.29 -5.54
C GLU A 177 -4.57 9.32 -4.98
N LEU A 178 -3.93 9.05 -3.84
CA LEU A 178 -2.79 9.83 -3.35
C LEU A 178 -1.49 9.50 -4.11
N VAL A 179 -1.30 8.25 -4.54
CA VAL A 179 -0.16 7.83 -5.39
C VAL A 179 -0.44 8.07 -6.88
N ASN A 180 -1.70 8.21 -7.27
CA ASN A 180 -2.11 8.74 -8.57
C ASN A 180 -2.87 10.04 -8.33
N PRO A 181 -2.19 11.20 -8.15
CA PRO A 181 -2.84 12.43 -8.60
C PRO A 181 -3.36 12.10 -10.01
N MET A 182 -4.60 12.47 -10.32
CA MET A 182 -5.18 12.32 -11.66
C MET A 182 -4.35 13.13 -12.66
N GLY A 183 -3.15 12.64 -12.96
CA GLY A 183 -2.25 13.13 -13.96
C GLY A 183 -2.88 12.78 -15.29
N LYS A 184 -2.92 13.77 -16.18
CA LYS A 184 -3.30 13.58 -17.57
C LYS A 184 -2.48 12.43 -18.14
N TYR A 185 -3.08 11.24 -18.28
CA TYR A 185 -2.39 10.10 -18.87
C TYR A 185 -2.06 10.44 -20.33
N THR A 186 -0.78 10.42 -20.67
CA THR A 186 -0.30 10.85 -21.98
C THR A 186 -0.51 9.79 -23.08
N PHE A 187 -0.68 8.51 -22.71
CA PHE A 187 -1.07 7.46 -23.65
C PHE A 187 -2.49 6.96 -23.37
N LYS A 188 -3.31 6.85 -24.42
CA LYS A 188 -4.67 6.31 -24.39
C LYS A 188 -4.79 5.07 -25.28
N LEU A 189 -5.81 4.26 -25.01
CA LEU A 189 -6.15 3.11 -25.86
C LEU A 189 -6.62 3.63 -27.22
N GLY A 190 -6.03 3.10 -28.29
CA GLY A 190 -6.35 3.53 -29.65
C GLY A 190 -5.50 4.70 -30.19
N ASP A 191 -4.57 5.27 -29.41
CA ASP A 191 -3.61 6.23 -29.95
C ASP A 191 -2.82 5.58 -31.11
N SER A 192 -2.71 6.31 -32.21
CA SER A 192 -2.07 5.84 -33.44
C SER A 192 -0.90 6.73 -33.83
N PHE A 193 0.24 6.13 -34.14
CA PHE A 193 1.47 6.81 -34.56
C PHE A 193 1.77 6.46 -36.02
N SER A 194 2.12 7.46 -36.82
CA SER A 194 2.44 7.31 -38.24
C SER A 194 3.85 6.77 -38.47
N SER A 195 4.78 7.08 -37.57
CA SER A 195 6.18 6.64 -37.63
C SER A 195 6.68 6.17 -36.26
N TYR A 196 7.72 5.33 -36.24
CA TYR A 196 8.40 4.99 -35.01
C TYR A 196 9.04 6.21 -34.32
N LYS A 197 9.48 7.21 -35.10
CA LYS A 197 10.07 8.44 -34.55
C LYS A 197 9.07 9.24 -33.72
N GLU A 198 7.84 9.38 -34.21
CA GLU A 198 6.73 10.05 -33.50
C GLU A 198 6.41 9.37 -32.17
N LEU A 199 6.43 8.03 -32.15
CA LEU A 199 6.26 7.25 -30.92
C LEU A 199 7.42 7.48 -29.93
N GLU A 200 8.66 7.59 -30.42
CA GLU A 200 9.83 7.81 -29.57
C GLU A 200 9.82 9.20 -28.90
N GLU A 201 9.50 10.24 -29.67
CA GLU A 201 9.30 11.61 -29.16
C GLU A 201 8.18 11.66 -28.12
N ARG A 202 7.06 10.98 -28.40
CA ARG A 202 5.93 10.87 -27.46
C ARG A 202 6.31 10.16 -26.16
N LEU A 203 7.10 9.09 -26.27
CA LEU A 203 7.57 8.33 -25.13
C LEU A 203 8.56 9.13 -24.26
N GLU A 204 9.38 9.97 -24.87
CA GLU A 204 10.27 10.88 -24.16
C GLU A 204 9.50 11.96 -23.39
N ALA A 205 8.51 12.59 -24.03
CA ALA A 205 7.61 13.54 -23.37
C ALA A 205 6.89 12.90 -22.17
N HIS A 206 6.35 11.69 -22.36
CA HIS A 206 5.72 10.94 -21.27
C HIS A 206 6.69 10.66 -20.11
N SER A 207 7.96 10.33 -20.41
CA SER A 207 8.96 10.06 -19.38
C SER A 207 9.32 11.30 -18.56
N LYS A 208 9.23 12.50 -19.14
CA LYS A 208 9.47 13.77 -18.44
C LYS A 208 8.29 14.15 -17.54
N GLU A 209 7.06 13.97 -18.03
CA GLU A 209 5.85 14.33 -17.28
C GLU A 209 5.49 13.34 -16.16
N SER A 210 5.58 12.04 -16.45
CA SER A 210 5.13 10.98 -15.52
C SER A 210 6.26 10.40 -14.65
N PHE A 211 7.51 10.80 -14.91
CA PHE A 211 8.71 10.23 -14.30
C PHE A 211 8.85 8.70 -14.46
N VAL A 212 8.17 8.11 -15.45
CA VAL A 212 8.24 6.68 -15.77
C VAL A 212 9.17 6.45 -16.95
N THR A 213 10.24 5.67 -16.73
CA THR A 213 11.07 5.16 -17.82
C THR A 213 10.57 3.78 -18.28
N TYR A 214 10.33 3.64 -19.59
CA TYR A 214 10.02 2.36 -20.24
C TYR A 214 11.25 1.76 -20.95
N TRP A 215 11.28 0.42 -21.00
CA TRP A 215 12.21 -0.36 -21.80
C TRP A 215 11.45 -1.33 -22.73
N ARG A 216 12.09 -1.71 -23.84
CA ARG A 216 11.53 -2.62 -24.83
C ARG A 216 11.58 -4.05 -24.30
N ARG A 217 10.41 -4.63 -24.00
CA ARG A 217 10.28 -5.98 -23.44
C ARG A 217 10.19 -7.03 -24.53
N ASP A 218 9.14 -6.94 -25.35
CA ASP A 218 8.88 -7.88 -26.45
C ASP A 218 8.82 -7.08 -27.75
N THR A 219 9.60 -7.46 -28.75
CA THR A 219 9.62 -6.80 -30.05
C THR A 219 9.47 -7.83 -31.16
N ARG A 220 8.62 -7.51 -32.14
CA ARG A 220 8.59 -8.21 -33.41
C ARG A 220 8.80 -7.17 -34.51
N THR A 221 9.91 -7.27 -35.22
CA THR A 221 10.22 -6.38 -36.34
C THR A 221 9.30 -6.63 -37.53
N VAL A 222 9.15 -5.65 -38.42
CA VAL A 222 8.35 -5.80 -39.65
C VAL A 222 8.91 -6.93 -40.52
N GLN A 223 10.24 -7.01 -40.67
CA GLN A 223 10.93 -8.11 -41.37
C GLN A 223 10.61 -9.49 -40.75
N GLY A 224 10.62 -9.58 -39.42
CA GLY A 224 10.26 -10.82 -38.71
C GLY A 224 8.76 -11.16 -38.81
N ALA A 225 7.91 -10.17 -39.08
CA ALA A 225 6.49 -10.39 -39.31
C ALA A 225 6.19 -10.91 -40.72
N GLN A 226 6.86 -10.37 -41.74
CA GLN A 226 6.71 -10.76 -43.15
C GLN A 226 6.87 -12.27 -43.38
N ARG A 227 7.74 -12.94 -42.61
CA ARG A 227 7.93 -14.41 -42.67
C ARG A 227 6.68 -15.23 -42.30
N LYS A 228 5.69 -14.64 -41.62
CA LYS A 228 4.46 -15.33 -41.18
C LYS A 228 3.17 -14.65 -41.64
N THR A 229 3.26 -13.44 -42.20
CA THR A 229 2.09 -12.67 -42.63
C THR A 229 2.40 -11.98 -43.95
N SER A 230 1.58 -12.21 -44.98
CA SER A 230 1.70 -11.62 -46.32
C SER A 230 1.18 -10.17 -46.42
N ARG A 231 0.91 -9.51 -45.29
CA ARG A 231 0.34 -8.15 -45.27
C ARG A 231 1.42 -7.10 -45.52
N PRO A 232 1.20 -6.13 -46.43
CA PRO A 232 2.13 -5.02 -46.63
C PRO A 232 2.09 -4.10 -45.41
N ILE A 233 3.26 -3.80 -44.85
CA ILE A 233 3.44 -2.94 -43.67
C ILE A 233 4.49 -1.90 -44.05
N SER A 234 4.26 -0.63 -43.69
CA SER A 234 5.23 0.43 -43.94
C SER A 234 6.56 0.12 -43.24
N SER A 235 7.67 0.38 -43.94
CA SER A 235 9.03 0.29 -43.40
C SER A 235 9.25 1.27 -42.24
N ASP A 236 8.49 2.36 -42.19
CA ASP A 236 8.68 3.47 -41.23
C ASP A 236 8.31 3.09 -39.79
N LEU A 237 7.54 2.01 -39.62
CA LEU A 237 7.09 1.57 -38.30
C LEU A 237 8.15 0.74 -37.56
N ILE A 238 9.19 0.21 -38.24
CA ILE A 238 10.28 -0.67 -37.75
C ILE A 238 9.80 -2.00 -37.10
N TYR A 239 8.79 -1.93 -36.24
CA TYR A 239 8.16 -3.00 -35.48
C TYR A 239 6.73 -3.28 -35.94
N TYR A 240 6.40 -4.55 -36.07
CA TYR A 240 5.03 -5.04 -36.22
C TYR A 240 4.27 -5.06 -34.88
N SER A 241 4.97 -5.41 -33.80
CA SER A 241 4.41 -5.37 -32.44
C SER A 241 5.50 -5.04 -31.45
N LEU A 242 5.19 -4.14 -30.52
CA LEU A 242 6.12 -3.61 -29.55
C LEU A 242 5.43 -3.60 -28.18
N ARG A 243 6.02 -4.28 -27.20
CA ARG A 243 5.60 -4.18 -25.80
C ARG A 243 6.67 -3.45 -25.01
N LEU A 244 6.33 -2.27 -24.53
CA LEU A 244 7.10 -1.47 -23.60
C LEU A 244 6.67 -1.82 -22.18
N ALA A 245 7.63 -2.06 -21.29
CA ALA A 245 7.38 -2.30 -19.87
C ALA A 245 8.16 -1.28 -19.04
N CYS A 246 7.66 -0.96 -17.83
CA CYS A 246 8.41 -0.14 -16.89
C CYS A 246 9.76 -0.81 -16.53
N VAL A 247 10.81 -0.03 -16.28
CA VAL A 247 12.15 -0.52 -15.88
C VAL A 247 12.10 -1.39 -14.62
N PHE A 248 11.20 -1.08 -13.68
CA PHE A 248 10.95 -1.86 -12.47
C PHE A 248 10.09 -3.12 -12.71
N GLY A 249 9.53 -3.28 -13.90
CA GLY A 249 8.64 -4.38 -14.28
C GLY A 249 9.23 -5.34 -15.31
N GLY A 250 8.34 -6.12 -15.94
CA GLY A 250 8.68 -7.09 -16.98
C GLY A 250 8.93 -8.51 -16.47
N GLN A 251 9.36 -9.40 -17.36
CA GLN A 251 9.58 -10.81 -17.02
C GLN A 251 10.90 -10.98 -16.27
N LYS A 252 10.84 -11.65 -15.11
CA LYS A 252 12.04 -12.18 -14.44
C LYS A 252 12.51 -13.41 -15.21
N PHE A 253 13.68 -13.29 -15.86
CA PHE A 253 14.33 -14.43 -16.49
C PHE A 253 15.06 -15.21 -15.41
N SER A 254 14.55 -16.37 -15.05
CA SER A 254 15.24 -17.29 -14.15
C SER A 254 16.33 -18.04 -14.92
N THR A 255 17.53 -18.12 -14.35
CA THR A 255 18.59 -18.99 -14.88
C THR A 255 18.14 -20.45 -14.82
N ARG A 256 18.48 -21.24 -15.85
CA ARG A 256 18.18 -22.69 -15.90
C ARG A 256 19.20 -23.55 -15.14
N GLY A 257 20.31 -22.95 -14.68
CA GLY A 257 21.36 -23.63 -13.93
C GLY A 257 21.05 -23.80 -12.44
N GLN A 258 21.65 -24.82 -11.81
CA GLN A 258 21.48 -25.16 -10.39
C GLN A 258 22.18 -24.15 -9.44
N GLY A 259 23.21 -23.43 -9.91
CA GLY A 259 23.95 -22.44 -9.12
C GLY A 259 23.23 -21.09 -9.03
N LYS A 260 22.29 -20.95 -8.10
CA LYS A 260 21.62 -19.66 -7.82
C LYS A 260 22.53 -18.74 -7.00
N ARG A 261 23.15 -17.76 -7.66
CA ARG A 261 23.81 -16.63 -6.99
C ARG A 261 22.76 -15.58 -6.58
N SER A 262 22.96 -14.91 -5.45
CA SER A 262 22.15 -13.75 -5.06
C SER A 262 22.45 -12.58 -5.98
N CYS A 263 21.49 -12.23 -6.85
CA CYS A 263 21.57 -11.04 -7.68
C CYS A 263 20.63 -9.97 -7.12
N GLN A 264 21.14 -8.77 -6.86
CA GLN A 264 20.30 -7.61 -6.58
C GLN A 264 19.81 -7.03 -7.91
N THR A 265 18.51 -7.07 -8.16
CA THR A 265 17.90 -6.45 -9.34
C THR A 265 16.96 -5.35 -8.91
N LEU A 266 16.93 -4.24 -9.64
CA LEU A 266 15.98 -3.13 -9.44
C LEU A 266 14.51 -3.54 -9.71
N ARG A 267 14.25 -4.72 -10.29
CA ARG A 267 12.91 -5.15 -10.71
C ARG A 267 12.02 -5.55 -9.52
N SER A 268 10.93 -4.82 -9.33
CA SER A 268 9.90 -5.02 -8.30
C SER A 268 8.60 -5.65 -8.83
N ASP A 269 8.62 -6.27 -10.02
CA ASP A 269 7.45 -6.83 -10.70
C ASP A 269 6.33 -5.79 -10.94
N CYS A 270 6.71 -4.58 -11.36
CA CYS A 270 5.76 -3.53 -11.71
C CYS A 270 4.83 -3.95 -12.85
N PRO A 271 3.49 -3.79 -12.70
CA PRO A 271 2.51 -4.22 -13.70
C PRO A 271 2.32 -3.25 -14.87
N ALA A 272 3.01 -2.11 -14.89
CA ALA A 272 2.87 -1.10 -15.93
C ALA A 272 3.48 -1.53 -17.28
N TYR A 273 2.69 -1.40 -18.36
CA TYR A 273 3.11 -1.71 -19.72
C TYR A 273 2.29 -0.96 -20.78
N ILE A 274 2.87 -0.79 -21.96
CA ILE A 274 2.21 -0.26 -23.17
C ILE A 274 2.47 -1.25 -24.30
N THR A 275 1.42 -1.76 -24.93
CA THR A 275 1.54 -2.68 -26.07
C THR A 275 0.99 -2.01 -27.33
N LEU A 276 1.87 -1.86 -28.31
CA LEU A 276 1.60 -1.31 -29.63
C LEU A 276 1.65 -2.40 -30.70
N ARG A 277 0.85 -2.25 -31.74
CA ARG A 277 0.86 -3.14 -32.92
C ARG A 277 0.57 -2.36 -34.18
N ALA A 278 1.12 -2.82 -35.30
CA ALA A 278 0.78 -2.29 -36.61
C ALA A 278 -0.72 -2.47 -36.89
N SER A 279 -1.35 -1.39 -37.35
CA SER A 279 -2.75 -1.28 -37.73
C SER A 279 -3.15 -2.34 -38.77
N LYS A 280 -4.47 -2.52 -38.96
CA LYS A 280 -5.02 -3.34 -40.05
C LYS A 280 -4.58 -2.83 -41.44
N CYS A 281 -4.41 -1.52 -41.58
CA CYS A 281 -3.93 -0.90 -42.82
C CYS A 281 -2.40 -0.95 -43.00
N GLY A 282 -1.64 -1.36 -41.97
CA GLY A 282 -0.18 -1.48 -42.06
C GLY A 282 0.60 -0.16 -42.09
N GLN A 283 -0.08 0.98 -42.04
CA GLN A 283 0.52 2.32 -42.11
C GLN A 283 0.77 3.00 -40.76
N LYS A 284 0.08 2.56 -39.69
CA LYS A 284 0.18 3.18 -38.35
C LYS A 284 0.47 2.15 -37.26
N LEU A 285 1.09 2.57 -36.16
CA LEU A 285 1.24 1.82 -34.91
C LEU A 285 0.16 2.23 -33.92
N GLU A 286 -0.70 1.30 -33.52
CA GLU A 286 -1.84 1.54 -32.62
C GLU A 286 -1.59 0.95 -31.23
N VAL A 287 -1.97 1.68 -30.18
CA VAL A 287 -1.95 1.20 -28.79
C VAL A 287 -3.12 0.24 -28.55
N ILE A 288 -2.82 -1.06 -28.45
CA ILE A 288 -3.83 -2.11 -28.23
C ILE A 288 -4.19 -2.25 -26.75
N SER A 289 -3.18 -2.22 -25.88
CA SER A 289 -3.40 -2.43 -24.45
C SER A 289 -2.36 -1.67 -23.66
N LEU A 290 -2.81 -1.01 -22.59
CA LEU A 290 -1.96 -0.27 -21.68
C LEU A 290 -2.38 -0.54 -20.23
N CYS A 291 -1.42 -0.47 -19.33
CA CYS A 291 -1.62 -0.53 -17.90
C CYS A 291 -0.71 0.54 -17.29
N ASN A 292 -1.31 1.55 -16.66
CA ASN A 292 -0.59 2.67 -16.06
C ASN A 292 -0.46 2.51 -14.53
N THR A 293 -0.76 1.33 -13.99
CA THR A 293 -0.64 1.09 -12.55
C THR A 293 0.81 0.77 -12.18
N HIS A 294 1.36 1.53 -11.25
CA HIS A 294 2.71 1.32 -10.71
C HIS A 294 2.63 0.81 -9.28
N ASN A 295 3.57 -0.05 -8.89
CA ASN A 295 3.70 -0.57 -7.52
C ASN A 295 4.93 0.00 -6.78
N HIS A 296 5.50 1.06 -7.32
CA HIS A 296 6.66 1.77 -6.80
C HIS A 296 6.42 3.28 -6.93
N GLU A 297 7.17 4.05 -6.16
CA GLU A 297 7.11 5.51 -6.19
C GLU A 297 7.58 6.05 -7.55
N LEU A 298 6.88 7.07 -8.05
CA LEU A 298 7.21 7.82 -9.25
C LEU A 298 7.79 9.17 -8.83
N SER A 299 9.08 9.17 -8.50
CA SER A 299 9.80 10.36 -8.04
C SER A 299 10.81 10.82 -9.08
N GLU A 300 10.96 12.14 -9.23
CA GLU A 300 11.98 12.75 -10.08
C GLU A 300 13.40 12.27 -9.69
N LYS A 301 13.67 12.17 -8.39
CA LYS A 301 14.96 11.67 -7.86
C LYS A 301 15.23 10.24 -8.31
N LEU A 302 14.23 9.36 -8.21
CA LEU A 302 14.34 7.96 -8.66
C LEU A 302 14.58 7.90 -10.17
N ASN A 303 13.87 8.71 -10.95
CA ASN A 303 14.02 8.73 -12.41
C ASN A 303 15.42 9.21 -12.83
N LYS A 304 15.98 10.25 -12.19
CA LYS A 304 17.35 10.73 -12.42
C LYS A 304 18.41 9.67 -12.08
N SER A 305 18.16 8.86 -11.04
CA SER A 305 19.07 7.78 -10.62
C SER A 305 19.16 6.58 -11.59
N LEU A 306 18.24 6.45 -12.55
CA LEU A 306 18.22 5.30 -13.47
C LEU A 306 19.41 5.32 -14.43
N ALA A 307 20.05 4.16 -14.64
CA ALA A 307 21.24 4.03 -15.48
C ALA A 307 21.04 4.51 -16.93
N LYS A 308 19.81 4.41 -17.46
CA LYS A 308 19.45 4.93 -18.79
C LYS A 308 19.59 6.46 -18.84
N ASN A 309 19.14 7.14 -17.79
CA ASN A 309 19.09 8.61 -17.71
C ASN A 309 20.44 9.19 -17.28
N ARG A 310 21.26 8.42 -16.56
CA ARG A 310 22.67 8.75 -16.24
C ARG A 310 23.64 8.60 -17.42
N LYS A 311 23.21 8.03 -18.55
CA LYS A 311 24.11 7.76 -19.68
C LYS A 311 24.58 9.08 -20.34
N LEU A 312 25.89 9.28 -20.38
CA LEU A 312 26.51 10.44 -21.06
C LEU A 312 26.48 10.30 -22.60
N SER A 313 26.47 11.45 -23.28
CA SER A 313 26.70 11.56 -24.73
C SER A 313 28.11 11.05 -25.08
N PRO A 314 28.37 10.61 -26.32
CA PRO A 314 29.70 10.14 -26.72
C PRO A 314 30.79 11.18 -26.48
N GLU A 315 30.56 12.44 -26.86
CA GLU A 315 31.48 13.57 -26.67
C GLU A 315 31.84 13.78 -25.19
N MET A 316 30.83 13.85 -24.32
CA MET A 316 31.06 14.01 -22.87
C MET A 316 31.76 12.81 -22.24
N LYS A 317 31.64 11.61 -22.82
CA LYS A 317 32.39 10.44 -22.31
C LYS A 317 33.87 10.56 -22.60
N GLU A 318 34.24 11.07 -23.77
CA GLU A 318 35.63 11.29 -24.14
C GLU A 318 36.26 12.33 -23.22
N GLU A 319 35.59 13.47 -22.99
CA GLU A 319 36.03 14.47 -22.02
C GLU A 319 36.24 13.89 -20.62
N VAL A 320 35.31 13.06 -20.14
CA VAL A 320 35.40 12.46 -18.80
C VAL A 320 36.52 11.42 -18.72
N LEU A 321 36.80 10.68 -19.80
CA LEU A 321 37.92 9.75 -19.85
C LEU A 321 39.27 10.48 -19.78
N LEU A 322 39.40 11.63 -20.46
CA LEU A 322 40.58 12.50 -20.37
C LEU A 322 40.75 13.05 -18.95
N LEU A 323 39.67 13.53 -18.32
CA LEU A 323 39.71 14.02 -16.93
C LEU A 323 40.06 12.92 -15.93
N LEU A 324 39.63 11.67 -16.16
CA LEU A 324 39.97 10.52 -15.31
C LEU A 324 41.45 10.12 -15.39
N ALA A 325 42.20 10.59 -16.41
CA ALA A 325 43.65 10.42 -16.51
C ALA A 325 44.44 11.47 -15.70
N THR A 326 43.76 12.50 -15.19
CA THR A 326 44.37 13.57 -14.37
C THR A 326 44.25 13.27 -12.87
N ASN A 327 44.97 14.03 -12.04
CA ASN A 327 44.92 13.93 -10.57
C ASN A 327 43.68 14.61 -9.94
N VAL A 328 42.61 14.84 -10.71
CA VAL A 328 41.37 15.45 -10.20
C VAL A 328 40.55 14.41 -9.44
N THR A 329 39.98 14.80 -8.29
CA THR A 329 39.12 13.90 -7.53
C THR A 329 37.82 13.60 -8.30
N ARG A 330 37.35 12.36 -8.19
CA ARG A 330 36.12 11.90 -8.86
C ARG A 330 34.87 12.71 -8.46
N SER A 331 34.88 13.33 -7.29
CA SER A 331 33.78 14.19 -6.82
C SER A 331 33.65 15.44 -7.67
N PHE A 332 34.76 16.13 -7.98
CA PHE A 332 34.74 17.31 -8.86
C PHE A 332 34.31 16.98 -10.28
N ILE A 333 34.72 15.83 -10.80
CA ILE A 333 34.28 15.35 -12.12
C ILE A 333 32.75 15.14 -12.13
N ILE A 334 32.17 14.57 -11.07
CA ILE A 334 30.71 14.39 -10.96
C ILE A 334 30.00 15.74 -10.92
N GLU A 335 30.53 16.70 -10.16
CA GLU A 335 29.96 18.04 -10.04
C GLU A 335 30.00 18.81 -11.37
N TYR A 336 31.15 18.79 -12.06
CA TYR A 336 31.31 19.36 -13.40
C TYR A 336 30.28 18.80 -14.39
N ILE A 337 30.12 17.48 -14.41
CA ILE A 337 29.15 16.83 -15.30
C ILE A 337 27.72 17.21 -14.90
N LYS A 338 27.43 17.30 -13.60
CA LYS A 338 26.10 17.71 -13.10
C LYS A 338 25.75 19.11 -13.58
N ILE A 339 26.68 20.05 -13.50
CA ILE A 339 26.46 21.44 -13.93
C ILE A 339 26.39 21.53 -15.47
N LYS A 340 27.32 20.91 -16.19
CA LYS A 340 27.40 21.00 -17.66
C LYS A 340 26.26 20.26 -18.38
N THR A 341 25.78 19.15 -17.83
CA THR A 341 24.81 18.26 -18.51
C THR A 341 23.51 18.03 -17.76
N GLY A 342 23.41 18.46 -16.50
CA GLY A 342 22.26 18.19 -15.63
C GLY A 342 22.14 16.73 -15.17
N LYS A 343 23.11 15.86 -15.47
CA LYS A 343 23.07 14.42 -15.17
C LYS A 343 23.77 14.09 -13.86
N GLU A 344 23.10 13.32 -13.01
CA GLU A 344 23.63 12.91 -11.69
C GLU A 344 24.32 11.55 -11.79
N LEU A 345 25.65 11.54 -11.83
CA LEU A 345 26.45 10.31 -11.87
C LEU A 345 26.83 9.81 -10.48
N THR A 346 27.07 8.51 -10.39
CA THR A 346 27.64 7.88 -9.19
C THR A 346 29.14 7.65 -9.36
N LYS A 347 29.90 7.61 -8.25
CA LYS A 347 31.33 7.25 -8.27
C LYS A 347 31.59 5.89 -8.96
N LYS A 348 30.64 4.96 -8.85
CA LYS A 348 30.73 3.64 -9.50
C LYS A 348 30.65 3.72 -11.03
N ASP A 349 29.93 4.69 -11.57
CA ASP A 349 29.87 4.89 -13.03
C ASP A 349 31.22 5.33 -13.58
N LEU A 350 31.88 6.29 -12.91
CA LEU A 350 33.24 6.72 -13.26
C LEU A 350 34.24 5.54 -13.17
N PHE A 351 34.13 4.72 -12.11
CA PHE A 351 34.95 3.53 -11.96
C PHE A 351 34.74 2.53 -13.12
N ASN A 352 33.49 2.27 -13.49
CA ASN A 352 33.17 1.36 -14.60
C ASN A 352 33.65 1.91 -15.95
N MET A 353 33.61 3.23 -16.16
CA MET A 353 34.14 3.88 -17.36
C MET A 353 35.66 3.73 -17.45
N ALA A 354 36.39 4.02 -16.36
CA ALA A 354 37.84 3.80 -16.30
C ALA A 354 38.22 2.32 -16.47
N ALA A 355 37.45 1.39 -15.90
CA ALA A 355 37.68 -0.04 -16.09
C ALA A 355 37.39 -0.49 -17.53
N SER A 356 36.41 0.13 -18.20
CA SER A 356 36.06 -0.17 -19.58
C SER A 356 37.10 0.38 -20.58
N SER A 357 37.74 1.52 -20.29
CA SER A 357 38.79 2.08 -21.16
C SER A 357 40.07 1.23 -21.11
N ARG A 358 40.43 0.68 -19.95
CA ARG A 358 41.56 -0.26 -19.81
C ARG A 358 41.46 -1.53 -20.68
N ARG A 359 40.24 -1.92 -21.08
CA ARG A 359 40.01 -3.08 -21.97
C ARG A 359 40.13 -2.75 -23.45
N LYS A 360 40.13 -1.46 -23.80
CA LYS A 360 40.31 -0.94 -25.16
C LYS A 360 41.66 -0.23 -25.19
N GLU A 361 42.75 -0.99 -25.31
CA GLU A 361 44.04 -0.37 -25.58
C GLU A 361 44.00 0.30 -26.95
N GLN A 362 43.95 1.63 -26.98
CA GLN A 362 44.28 2.43 -28.15
C GLN A 362 44.80 3.82 -27.77
N LYS A 363 46.08 4.02 -28.13
CA LYS A 363 46.87 5.23 -28.45
C LYS A 363 46.93 6.41 -27.48
N VAL A 364 48.18 6.71 -27.13
CA VAL A 364 48.75 7.93 -26.53
C VAL A 364 47.97 9.18 -26.96
N GLU A 365 47.19 9.74 -26.03
CA GLU A 365 46.62 11.07 -26.15
C GLU A 365 47.67 12.11 -25.76
N SER A 366 47.80 13.16 -26.57
CA SER A 366 48.74 14.25 -26.36
C SER A 366 48.47 14.93 -25.02
N GLN A 367 49.49 15.00 -24.16
CA GLN A 367 49.43 15.63 -22.83
C GLN A 367 48.84 17.05 -22.87
N THR A 368 48.93 17.74 -24.01
CA THR A 368 48.32 19.06 -24.26
C THR A 368 46.79 19.04 -24.16
N LYS A 369 46.10 18.06 -24.75
CA LYS A 369 44.63 17.95 -24.70
C LYS A 369 44.12 17.68 -23.29
N VAL A 370 44.89 16.93 -22.50
CA VAL A 370 44.57 16.63 -21.10
C VAL A 370 44.69 17.87 -20.23
N ALA A 371 45.71 18.72 -20.46
CA ALA A 371 45.88 19.97 -19.74
C ALA A 371 44.80 21.01 -20.09
N GLU A 372 44.47 21.14 -21.38
CA GLU A 372 43.42 22.05 -21.88
C GLU A 372 42.04 21.68 -21.31
N THR A 373 41.68 20.39 -21.32
CA THR A 373 40.39 19.92 -20.77
C THR A 373 40.28 20.16 -19.26
N LEU A 374 41.39 20.03 -18.53
CA LEU A 374 41.44 20.33 -17.10
C LEU A 374 41.30 21.84 -16.82
N GLN A 375 41.92 22.71 -17.62
CA GLN A 375 41.74 24.17 -17.51
C GLN A 375 40.30 24.58 -17.83
N ASN A 376 39.72 24.02 -18.90
CA ASN A 376 38.33 24.28 -19.28
C ASN A 376 37.35 23.87 -18.17
N MET A 377 37.59 22.71 -17.54
CA MET A 377 36.79 22.27 -16.40
C MET A 377 36.89 23.25 -15.22
N LYS A 378 38.11 23.68 -14.86
CA LYS A 378 38.33 24.63 -13.75
C LYS A 378 37.65 25.98 -14.00
N ASN A 379 37.84 26.56 -15.18
CA ASN A 379 37.21 27.82 -15.56
C ASN A 379 35.68 27.71 -15.58
N PHE A 380 35.15 26.58 -16.05
CA PHE A 380 33.71 26.34 -16.05
C PHE A 380 33.12 26.21 -14.63
N LEU A 381 33.80 25.47 -13.75
CA LEU A 381 33.39 25.32 -12.35
C LEU A 381 33.47 26.64 -11.58
N LEU A 382 34.50 27.46 -11.83
CA LEU A 382 34.65 28.77 -11.22
C LEU A 382 33.47 29.71 -11.53
N ASN A 383 32.95 29.64 -12.75
CA ASN A 383 31.85 30.48 -13.20
C ASN A 383 30.46 29.97 -12.76
N HIS A 384 30.32 28.70 -12.37
CA HIS A 384 29.00 28.06 -12.17
C HIS A 384 28.81 27.35 -10.83
N SER A 385 29.87 27.16 -10.03
CA SER A 385 29.78 26.52 -8.71
C SER A 385 30.23 27.46 -7.60
N ALA A 386 29.29 27.80 -6.70
CA ALA A 386 29.58 28.50 -5.44
C ALA A 386 30.55 27.70 -4.54
N MET A 387 30.63 26.37 -4.72
CA MET A 387 31.58 25.51 -4.01
C MET A 387 33.02 25.75 -4.47
N TYR A 388 33.24 26.05 -5.76
CA TYR A 388 34.57 26.33 -6.30
C TYR A 388 35.06 27.74 -5.94
N GLN A 389 34.15 28.73 -5.90
CA GLN A 389 34.44 30.07 -5.38
C GLN A 389 34.86 30.03 -3.91
N LYS A 390 34.09 29.36 -3.04
CA LYS A 390 34.44 29.17 -1.62
C LYS A 390 35.73 28.37 -1.41
N PHE A 391 36.03 27.42 -2.30
CA PHE A 391 37.28 26.65 -2.24
C PHE A 391 38.50 27.52 -2.57
N GLN A 392 38.41 28.42 -3.56
CA GLN A 392 39.49 29.39 -3.83
C GLN A 392 39.65 30.40 -2.70
N GLU A 393 38.56 30.94 -2.17
CA GLU A 393 38.59 31.86 -1.02
C GLU A 393 39.28 31.25 0.21
N ASN A 394 39.12 29.93 0.43
CA ASN A 394 39.79 29.20 1.52
C ASN A 394 41.25 28.82 1.21
N CYS A 395 41.66 28.75 -0.06
CA CYS A 395 43.04 28.42 -0.45
C CYS A 395 44.01 29.60 -0.43
N GLU A 396 43.51 30.84 -0.36
CA GLU A 396 44.34 32.03 -0.12
C GLU A 396 44.69 32.22 1.37
N GLY A 397 44.14 31.37 2.25
CA GLY A 397 44.47 31.29 3.68
C GLY A 397 45.41 30.13 4.01
N THR A 398 46.71 30.44 4.14
CA THR A 398 47.81 29.62 4.71
C THR A 398 48.35 28.42 3.90
N PRO A 399 49.67 28.37 3.60
CA PRO A 399 50.30 27.22 2.95
C PRO A 399 50.80 26.20 3.98
N GLY A 400 50.41 24.93 3.80
CA GLY A 400 51.18 23.78 4.28
C GLY A 400 50.54 22.98 5.41
N GLN A 401 49.74 21.98 5.06
CA GLN A 401 49.68 20.73 5.81
C GLN A 401 49.29 19.59 4.86
N LYS A 402 50.17 18.58 4.75
CA LYS A 402 49.87 17.30 4.11
C LYS A 402 48.87 16.57 5.00
N PHE A 403 47.77 16.07 4.43
CA PHE A 403 46.88 15.13 5.09
C PHE A 403 47.00 13.77 4.45
N ASP A 404 47.41 12.80 5.26
CA ASP A 404 47.61 11.40 4.91
C ASP A 404 46.29 10.67 4.65
N ASP A 405 46.36 9.72 3.72
CA ASP A 405 45.33 8.75 3.40
C ASP A 405 45.00 7.86 4.62
N SER A 406 43.76 7.88 5.10
CA SER A 406 43.13 6.71 5.70
C SER A 406 41.60 6.78 5.65
N ASP A 407 41.04 5.90 4.83
CA ASP A 407 39.63 5.50 4.88
C ASP A 407 39.27 4.98 6.28
N THR A 408 38.27 5.56 6.94
CA THR A 408 37.32 4.80 7.76
C THR A 408 35.94 5.46 7.74
N PHE A 409 34.98 4.67 7.24
CA PHE A 409 33.55 4.88 7.43
C PHE A 409 33.20 4.86 8.92
N LEU A 410 32.35 5.79 9.37
CA LEU A 410 31.37 5.57 10.43
C LEU A 410 30.24 6.62 10.33
N ASP A 411 29.09 6.09 9.92
CA ASP A 411 27.70 6.45 10.23
C ASP A 411 27.22 7.91 10.28
N ASP A 412 26.24 8.16 9.40
CA ASP A 412 25.27 9.25 9.43
C ASP A 412 24.55 9.34 10.78
N THR A 413 25.06 10.17 11.69
CA THR A 413 24.27 10.82 12.74
C THR A 413 24.07 12.29 12.37
N VAL A 414 22.86 12.59 11.87
CA VAL A 414 22.36 13.94 11.65
C VAL A 414 22.13 14.60 13.02
N ILE A 415 23.07 15.41 13.47
CA ILE A 415 22.86 16.42 14.52
C ILE A 415 22.42 17.69 13.80
N ILE A 416 21.15 18.06 13.96
CA ILE A 416 20.63 19.36 13.52
C ILE A 416 21.00 20.36 14.62
N SER A 417 22.00 21.20 14.34
CA SER A 417 22.22 22.45 15.07
C SER A 417 21.61 23.59 14.26
N SER A 418 20.52 24.18 14.76
CA SER A 418 19.97 25.43 14.26
C SER A 418 20.75 26.61 14.84
N PRO A 419 21.15 27.60 14.04
CA PRO A 419 21.57 28.89 14.56
C PRO A 419 20.40 29.89 14.56
N ASP A 420 20.48 30.79 15.53
CA ASP A 420 19.96 32.16 15.55
C ASP A 420 18.51 32.39 15.97
N THR A 421 18.41 32.59 17.28
CA THR A 421 17.53 33.53 17.98
C THR A 421 17.54 34.91 17.33
N THR A 422 16.36 35.43 17.03
CA THR A 422 16.11 36.89 17.02
C THR A 422 14.91 37.15 17.91
N ASP A 423 15.16 37.94 18.95
CA ASP A 423 14.16 38.54 19.82
C ASP A 423 13.38 39.59 19.01
N ILE A 424 12.04 39.54 19.10
CA ILE A 424 11.18 40.69 18.80
C ILE A 424 10.17 40.81 19.93
N ASP A 425 10.09 42.04 20.43
CA ASP A 425 9.44 42.49 21.64
C ASP A 425 7.92 42.34 21.67
N VAL A 426 7.45 42.35 22.92
CA VAL A 426 6.08 42.32 23.42
C VAL A 426 5.33 43.60 23.06
N GLU A 427 4.14 43.47 22.46
CA GLU A 427 3.05 44.42 22.68
C GLU A 427 1.81 43.69 23.20
N THR A 428 1.44 44.04 24.43
CA THR A 428 0.24 43.63 25.14
C THR A 428 -0.97 44.46 24.69
N SER A 429 -2.07 43.81 24.29
CA SER A 429 -3.42 44.31 24.62
C SER A 429 -4.47 43.19 24.52
N GLU A 430 -4.97 42.83 25.70
CA GLU A 430 -6.37 42.55 26.04
C GLU A 430 -7.24 41.76 25.04
N ALA A 431 -7.37 40.45 25.28
CA ALA A 431 -8.55 39.69 24.88
C ALA A 431 -9.38 39.38 26.14
N SER A 432 -10.50 40.08 26.30
CA SER A 432 -11.60 39.65 27.16
C SER A 432 -12.85 39.37 26.32
N SER A 433 -13.30 38.11 26.41
CA SER A 433 -14.69 37.61 26.31
C SER A 433 -15.65 38.24 25.29
N VAL A 434 -16.09 37.45 24.30
CA VAL A 434 -17.53 37.34 23.95
C VAL A 434 -17.85 35.91 23.48
N LEU A 435 -18.84 35.32 24.16
CA LEU A 435 -19.55 34.09 23.81
C LEU A 435 -20.10 34.10 22.37
N GLY A 436 -19.91 33.00 21.65
CA GLY A 436 -20.53 32.73 20.36
C GLY A 436 -21.29 31.40 20.38
N ILE A 437 -22.46 31.42 20.99
CA ILE A 437 -23.53 30.43 20.78
C ILE A 437 -23.94 30.51 19.31
N ILE A 438 -24.03 29.38 18.61
CA ILE A 438 -24.76 29.26 17.34
C ILE A 438 -25.78 28.13 17.49
N PRO A 439 -27.00 28.33 16.98
CA PRO A 439 -28.23 28.04 17.72
C PRO A 439 -28.94 26.77 17.27
N ASP A 440 -29.65 26.16 18.23
CA ASP A 440 -30.83 25.36 17.97
C ASP A 440 -31.90 26.23 17.29
N ASN A 441 -32.23 25.91 16.04
CA ASN A 441 -33.53 26.23 15.46
C ASN A 441 -33.73 25.48 14.12
N SER A 442 -34.29 24.28 14.19
CA SER A 442 -35.31 23.87 13.22
C SER A 442 -36.30 22.92 13.90
N GLN A 443 -37.56 23.34 13.85
CA GLN A 443 -38.72 22.71 14.46
C GLN A 443 -39.14 21.39 13.76
N PRO A 444 -39.99 20.59 14.42
CA PRO A 444 -40.25 19.18 14.12
C PRO A 444 -41.42 18.95 13.15
N GLY A 445 -41.33 17.88 12.36
CA GLY A 445 -42.36 17.37 11.44
C GLY A 445 -41.68 16.81 10.17
N GLN A 446 -41.83 15.57 9.74
CA GLN A 446 -42.98 14.67 9.79
C GLN A 446 -42.62 13.30 10.39
N TYR A 447 -43.52 12.83 11.24
CA TYR A 447 -43.70 11.42 11.54
C TYR A 447 -44.08 10.66 10.26
N ILE A 448 -43.42 9.54 10.00
CA ILE A 448 -44.07 8.41 9.33
C ILE A 448 -44.37 7.42 10.46
N GLU A 449 -45.57 7.54 11.01
CA GLU A 449 -46.19 6.50 11.80
C GLU A 449 -46.36 5.25 10.92
N PHE A 450 -45.82 4.13 11.38
CA PHE A 450 -46.49 2.86 11.17
C PHE A 450 -47.14 2.49 12.50
N THR A 451 -48.35 2.99 12.70
CA THR A 451 -49.31 2.44 13.65
C THR A 451 -49.59 0.98 13.27
N MET A 452 -49.09 0.02 14.03
CA MET A 452 -49.74 -1.29 14.13
C MET A 452 -50.81 -1.18 15.21
N SER A 453 -52.01 -0.78 14.78
CA SER A 453 -53.23 -1.02 15.52
C SER A 453 -53.77 -2.41 15.17
N GLU A 454 -54.35 -3.02 16.18
CA GLU A 454 -55.34 -4.10 16.15
C GLU A 454 -54.88 -5.56 16.29
N ALA A 455 -55.26 -6.07 17.47
CA ALA A 455 -55.88 -7.36 17.75
C ALA A 455 -54.96 -8.59 17.76
N PHE A 456 -54.33 -8.79 18.92
CA PHE A 456 -54.18 -10.14 19.48
C PHE A 456 -55.54 -10.60 20.02
N PRO A 457 -56.03 -11.80 19.65
CA PRO A 457 -56.86 -12.58 20.55
C PRO A 457 -55.94 -13.19 21.61
N GLU A 458 -56.15 -12.75 22.85
CA GLU A 458 -55.73 -13.44 24.05
C GLU A 458 -56.50 -14.77 24.18
N ASP A 459 -55.99 -15.65 25.03
CA ASP A 459 -56.59 -16.90 25.53
C ASP A 459 -56.40 -18.17 24.68
N ALA A 460 -55.38 -18.95 25.06
CA ALA A 460 -55.60 -20.35 25.47
C ALA A 460 -54.34 -20.85 26.18
N ASP A 461 -54.47 -20.92 27.49
CA ASP A 461 -53.54 -21.52 28.42
C ASP A 461 -53.73 -23.06 28.46
N ILE A 462 -52.72 -23.75 29.02
CA ILE A 462 -52.80 -25.08 29.69
C ILE A 462 -52.53 -26.38 28.87
N ILE A 463 -51.30 -26.89 29.10
CA ILE A 463 -50.89 -28.21 29.66
C ILE A 463 -51.21 -29.54 28.91
N GLN A 464 -50.12 -30.34 28.82
CA GLN A 464 -49.97 -31.80 28.65
C GLN A 464 -50.62 -32.51 27.46
N TYR A 465 -49.80 -33.22 26.69
CA TYR A 465 -49.83 -34.69 26.69
C TYR A 465 -48.47 -35.26 26.24
N LEU A 466 -47.94 -36.17 27.07
CA LEU A 466 -46.90 -37.14 26.76
C LEU A 466 -47.53 -38.29 25.94
N SER A 467 -46.87 -38.76 24.90
CA SER A 467 -46.62 -40.20 24.68
C SER A 467 -45.87 -40.44 23.37
N GLU A 468 -44.90 -41.35 23.46
CA GLU A 468 -43.90 -41.69 22.46
C GLU A 468 -44.45 -42.52 21.29
N GLY A 469 -43.76 -42.48 20.15
CA GLY A 469 -43.82 -43.47 19.09
C GLY A 469 -42.42 -43.72 18.52
N PRO A 470 -42.02 -44.97 18.23
CA PRO A 470 -40.65 -45.32 17.89
C PRO A 470 -40.36 -44.93 16.44
N ILE A 471 -39.31 -44.15 16.19
CA ILE A 471 -38.85 -43.87 14.83
C ILE A 471 -37.78 -44.90 14.46
N GLU A 472 -38.11 -45.71 13.47
CA GLU A 472 -37.28 -46.75 12.87
C GLU A 472 -35.89 -46.24 12.45
N LYS A 473 -34.89 -47.08 12.74
CA LYS A 473 -33.51 -46.90 12.28
C LYS A 473 -33.44 -47.14 10.76
N GLN A 474 -33.42 -46.07 9.97
CA GLN A 474 -32.93 -46.17 8.59
C GLN A 474 -31.40 -46.01 8.58
N GLU A 475 -30.72 -47.14 8.39
CA GLU A 475 -29.29 -47.19 8.07
C GLU A 475 -29.02 -46.44 6.75
N THR A 476 -28.53 -45.21 6.87
CA THR A 476 -28.00 -44.46 5.72
C THR A 476 -26.49 -44.29 5.88
N LYS A 477 -25.77 -45.08 5.06
CA LYS A 477 -24.31 -45.11 4.83
C LYS A 477 -23.59 -43.84 5.30
N GLU A 478 -22.76 -43.98 6.33
CA GLU A 478 -21.86 -42.93 6.82
C GLU A 478 -20.94 -42.42 5.70
N LYS A 479 -21.28 -41.27 5.14
CA LYS A 479 -20.32 -40.45 4.42
C LYS A 479 -19.51 -39.68 5.46
N PRO A 480 -18.17 -39.67 5.39
CA PRO A 480 -17.34 -38.98 6.37
C PRO A 480 -17.79 -37.52 6.47
N PRO A 481 -17.81 -36.92 7.67
CA PRO A 481 -18.30 -35.56 7.84
C PRO A 481 -17.46 -34.63 6.99
N ARG A 482 -18.02 -34.18 5.86
CA ARG A 482 -17.42 -33.13 5.02
C ARG A 482 -17.22 -31.95 5.94
N ARG A 483 -15.97 -31.68 6.34
CA ARG A 483 -15.58 -30.50 7.12
C ARG A 483 -16.28 -29.29 6.51
N ARG A 484 -17.32 -28.78 7.17
CA ARG A 484 -17.94 -27.49 6.82
C ARG A 484 -16.77 -26.51 6.70
N LYS A 485 -16.64 -25.83 5.56
CA LYS A 485 -15.59 -24.82 5.34
C LYS A 485 -15.81 -23.71 6.36
N ARG A 486 -15.26 -23.90 7.56
CA ARG A 486 -15.41 -23.00 8.70
C ARG A 486 -14.68 -21.73 8.36
N TRP A 487 -15.38 -20.62 8.45
CA TRP A 487 -14.85 -19.30 8.18
C TRP A 487 -13.74 -19.01 9.18
N LYS A 488 -12.47 -19.03 8.72
CA LYS A 488 -11.31 -18.86 9.62
C LYS A 488 -11.12 -17.41 10.08
N ASN A 489 -11.78 -16.44 9.43
CA ASN A 489 -11.48 -15.00 9.53
C ASN A 489 -12.72 -14.08 9.68
N ALA A 490 -13.77 -14.57 10.34
CA ALA A 490 -14.94 -13.76 10.71
C ALA A 490 -14.61 -12.78 11.84
N CYS A 491 -15.02 -11.52 11.72
CA CYS A 491 -15.22 -10.65 12.87
C CYS A 491 -16.71 -10.72 13.24
N TYR A 492 -16.96 -11.05 14.49
CA TYR A 492 -18.29 -11.03 15.08
C TYR A 492 -18.34 -9.76 15.95
N CYS A 493 -19.24 -8.84 15.67
CA CYS A 493 -19.62 -7.79 16.62
C CYS A 493 -20.98 -8.13 17.20
N ARG A 494 -21.10 -8.04 18.53
CA ARG A 494 -22.34 -8.34 19.23
C ARG A 494 -23.32 -7.20 18.96
N CYS A 495 -24.55 -7.52 18.56
CA CYS A 495 -25.66 -6.56 18.69
C CYS A 495 -26.51 -7.04 19.85
N HIS A 496 -26.82 -6.11 20.74
CA HIS A 496 -27.82 -6.32 21.78
C HIS A 496 -29.20 -6.41 21.11
N ALA A 497 -30.03 -7.35 21.52
CA ALA A 497 -31.43 -7.38 21.10
C ALA A 497 -32.25 -6.97 22.32
N ALA A 498 -33.10 -5.96 22.17
CA ALA A 498 -34.13 -5.66 23.14
C ALA A 498 -35.14 -6.83 23.11
N GLY A 499 -35.03 -7.73 24.08
CA GLY A 499 -36.07 -8.72 24.34
C GLY A 499 -37.07 -8.09 25.30
N ALA A 500 -38.32 -7.96 24.85
CA ALA A 500 -39.46 -7.68 25.71
C ALA A 500 -39.50 -8.74 26.82
N ALA A 501 -39.28 -8.30 28.05
CA ALA A 501 -39.57 -9.09 29.24
C ALA A 501 -41.08 -8.97 29.49
N GLY A 502 -41.82 -10.06 29.27
CA GLY A 502 -43.16 -10.22 29.82
C GLY A 502 -43.04 -10.54 31.31
N ALA A 503 -43.82 -9.83 32.11
CA ALA A 503 -44.17 -10.19 33.49
C ALA A 503 -45.07 -11.42 33.51
#